data_AF-A0A7C2W634-F1
#
_entry.id   AF-A0A7C2W634-F1
#
_cell.length_a   1.000
_cell.length_b   1.000
_cell.length_c   1.000
_cell.angle_alpha   90.00
_cell.angle_beta   90.00
_cell.angle_gamma   90.00
#
_symmetry.space_group_name_H-M   'P 1'
#
loop_
_entity.id
_entity.type
_entity.pdbx_description
1 polymer ?
#
loop_
_entity_poly.entity_id
_entity_poly.type
_entity_poly.pdbx_seq_one_letter_code
_entity_poly.pdbx_strand_id
1 'polypeptide(L)'
;MVSLTQTFEASVQDIATTLLSKGYSRKQEQEADAAAVRLLRRAGYPDRSIITMLNRMDKQLGRSRGLGFDKTHPSAKSRADGLRKIVRDTGPVADEVRRQRFVNAMMPVIAGQ
;
A
#
# COMPACT_ATOMS: atom_id res chain seq x y z
N MET A 1 33.00 24.04 -22.64
CA MET A 1 31.97 24.48 -21.66
C MET A 1 30.65 23.69 -21.73
N VAL A 2 30.39 22.85 -22.75
CA VAL A 2 29.12 22.11 -22.90
C VAL A 2 28.95 20.94 -21.88
N SER A 3 30.07 20.44 -21.36
CA SER A 3 30.10 19.26 -20.48
C SER A 3 29.45 19.49 -19.09
N LEU A 4 29.63 20.66 -18.49
CA LEU A 4 29.10 20.93 -17.13
C LEU A 4 27.57 21.05 -17.14
N THR A 5 27.03 21.73 -18.15
CA THR A 5 25.58 21.91 -18.33
C THR A 5 24.89 20.58 -18.62
N GLN A 6 25.46 19.72 -19.48
CA GLN A 6 24.93 18.37 -19.73
C GLN A 6 24.96 17.48 -18.48
N THR A 7 26.02 17.56 -17.68
CA THR A 7 26.14 16.75 -16.46
C THR A 7 25.12 17.20 -15.41
N PHE A 8 24.88 18.50 -15.31
CA PHE A 8 23.86 19.07 -14.44
C PHE A 8 22.45 18.66 -14.88
N GLU A 9 22.14 18.77 -16.17
CA GLU A 9 20.85 18.40 -16.74
C GLU A 9 20.54 16.90 -16.57
N ALA A 10 21.55 16.03 -16.78
CA ALA A 10 21.44 14.60 -16.51
C ALA A 10 21.17 14.30 -15.02
N SER A 11 21.83 15.02 -14.11
CA SER A 11 21.65 14.83 -12.66
C SER A 11 20.26 15.27 -12.18
N VAL A 12 19.75 16.39 -12.70
CA VAL A 12 18.40 16.88 -12.41
C VAL A 12 17.35 15.92 -12.97
N GLN A 13 17.55 15.43 -14.20
CA GLN A 13 16.67 14.45 -14.82
C GLN A 13 16.65 13.12 -14.03
N ASP A 14 17.80 12.66 -13.53
CA ASP A 14 17.89 11.43 -12.74
C ASP A 14 17.23 11.57 -11.36
N ILE A 15 17.36 12.72 -10.71
CA ILE A 15 16.65 13.03 -9.45
C ILE A 15 15.14 13.07 -9.69
N ALA A 16 14.68 13.79 -10.71
CA ALA A 16 13.27 13.88 -11.06
C ALA A 16 12.71 12.51 -11.43
N THR A 17 13.44 11.73 -12.24
CA THR A 17 13.06 10.36 -12.61
C THR A 17 13.06 9.46 -11.39
N THR A 18 14.02 9.57 -10.48
CA THR A 18 14.08 8.81 -9.23
C THR A 18 12.89 9.12 -8.32
N LEU A 19 12.48 10.39 -8.23
CA LEU A 19 11.32 10.80 -7.44
C LEU A 19 10.00 10.35 -8.08
N LEU A 20 9.88 10.43 -9.40
CA LEU A 20 8.67 10.04 -10.14
C LEU A 20 8.53 8.52 -10.28
N SER A 21 9.63 7.80 -10.48
CA SER A 21 9.64 6.34 -10.71
C SER A 21 9.58 5.52 -9.42
N LYS A 22 10.08 6.03 -8.28
CA LYS A 22 10.01 5.31 -7.00
C LYS A 22 8.65 5.43 -6.31
N GLY A 23 7.69 6.16 -6.89
CA GLY A 23 6.45 6.52 -6.24
C GLY A 23 6.67 7.35 -4.98
N TYR A 24 5.70 7.38 -4.07
CA TYR A 24 5.87 8.00 -2.76
C TYR A 24 7.22 7.57 -2.15
N SER A 25 7.99 8.53 -1.64
CA SER A 25 9.24 8.23 -0.94
C SER A 25 8.98 7.17 0.13
N ARG A 26 9.96 6.31 0.42
CA ARG A 26 9.83 5.26 1.45
C ARG A 26 9.24 5.78 2.78
N LYS A 27 9.53 7.04 3.10
CA LYS A 27 8.98 7.75 4.27
C LYS A 27 7.47 7.98 4.15
N GLN A 28 6.98 8.44 3.00
CA GLN A 28 5.55 8.67 2.75
C GLN A 28 4.75 7.35 2.81
N GLU A 29 5.31 6.24 2.30
CA GLU A 29 4.69 4.92 2.42
C GLU A 29 4.56 4.47 3.87
N GLN A 30 5.61 4.66 4.68
CA GLN A 30 5.58 4.35 6.12
C GLN A 30 4.57 5.22 6.87
N GLU A 31 4.48 6.51 6.52
CA GLU A 31 3.51 7.43 7.11
C GLU A 31 2.08 7.05 6.74
N ALA A 32 1.83 6.64 5.49
CA ALA A 32 0.55 6.14 5.02
C ALA A 32 0.14 4.86 5.74
N ASP A 33 1.06 3.90 5.88
CA ASP A 33 0.87 2.65 6.62
C ASP A 33 0.52 2.91 8.10
N ALA A 34 1.26 3.80 8.75
CA ALA A 34 0.97 4.19 10.13
C ALA A 34 -0.38 4.92 10.25
N ALA A 35 -0.75 5.75 9.27
CA ALA A 35 -2.05 6.41 9.23
C ALA A 35 -3.20 5.42 9.06
N ALA A 36 -3.02 4.40 8.21
CA ALA A 36 -4.00 3.34 8.02
C ALA A 36 -4.24 2.54 9.31
N VAL A 37 -3.18 2.20 10.07
CA VAL A 37 -3.30 1.57 11.40
C VAL A 37 -4.12 2.45 12.35
N ARG A 38 -3.84 3.76 12.41
CA ARG A 38 -4.62 4.70 13.24
C ARG A 38 -6.09 4.76 12.81
N LEU A 39 -6.35 4.76 11.50
CA LEU A 39 -7.70 4.80 10.96
C LEU A 39 -8.49 3.54 11.33
N LEU A 40 -7.90 2.36 11.17
CA LEU A 40 -8.52 1.08 11.54
C LEU A 40 -8.94 1.08 13.01
N ARG A 41 -8.02 1.47 13.90
CA ARG A 41 -8.29 1.59 15.33
C ARG A 41 -9.47 2.52 15.63
N ARG A 42 -9.46 3.73 15.05
CA ARG A 42 -10.54 4.72 15.25
C ARG A 42 -11.89 4.26 14.70
N ALA A 43 -11.89 3.51 13.60
CA ALA A 43 -13.09 2.95 12.99
C ALA A 43 -13.56 1.65 13.65
N GLY A 44 -12.86 1.18 14.70
CA GLY A 44 -13.18 -0.03 15.45
C GLY A 44 -12.89 -1.34 14.71
N TYR A 45 -11.97 -1.33 13.74
CA TYR A 45 -11.52 -2.54 13.06
C TYR A 45 -10.24 -3.10 13.69
N PRO A 46 -10.02 -4.43 13.64
CA PRO A 46 -8.75 -5.02 14.04
C PRO A 46 -7.62 -4.45 13.20
N ASP A 47 -6.67 -3.76 13.84
CA ASP A 47 -5.59 -3.07 13.13
C ASP A 47 -4.69 -4.03 12.34
N ARG A 48 -4.59 -5.29 12.78
CA ARG A 48 -3.89 -6.39 12.09
C ARG A 48 -4.51 -6.75 10.73
N SER A 49 -5.74 -6.34 10.46
CA SER A 49 -6.42 -6.59 9.18
C SER A 49 -5.64 -6.03 7.98
N ILE A 50 -4.86 -4.96 8.18
CA ILE A 50 -3.98 -4.41 7.14
C ILE A 50 -2.91 -5.42 6.69
N ILE A 51 -2.36 -6.20 7.63
CA ILE A 51 -1.37 -7.25 7.32
C ILE A 51 -2.03 -8.36 6.51
N THR A 52 -3.25 -8.73 6.85
CA THR A 52 -4.03 -9.72 6.10
C THR A 52 -4.29 -9.26 4.67
N MET A 53 -4.67 -7.99 4.50
CA MET A 53 -4.88 -7.38 3.18
C MET A 53 -3.57 -7.37 2.36
N LEU A 54 -2.47 -6.91 2.94
CA LEU A 54 -1.16 -6.88 2.27
C LEU A 54 -0.69 -8.28 1.84
N ASN A 55 -0.86 -9.29 2.70
CA ASN A 55 -0.51 -10.68 2.34
C ASN A 55 -1.38 -11.24 1.20
N ARG A 56 -2.67 -10.87 1.14
CA ARG A 56 -3.54 -11.26 0.02
C ARG A 56 -3.13 -10.55 -1.26
N MET A 57 -2.83 -9.27 -1.17
CA MET A 57 -2.36 -8.45 -2.27
C MET A 57 -1.04 -8.99 -2.83
N ASP A 58 -0.08 -9.36 -1.99
CA ASP A 58 1.20 -9.98 -2.40
C ASP A 58 0.98 -11.23 -3.26
N LYS A 59 0.09 -12.13 -2.82
CA LYS A 59 -0.26 -13.36 -3.53
C LYS A 59 -0.96 -13.13 -4.87
N GLN A 60 -1.75 -12.06 -4.97
CA GLN A 60 -2.49 -11.75 -6.20
C GLN A 60 -1.65 -10.94 -7.19
N LEU A 61 -0.88 -9.95 -6.71
CA LEU A 61 -0.01 -9.12 -7.54
C LEU A 61 1.15 -9.91 -8.14
N GLY A 62 1.67 -10.92 -7.42
CA GLY A 62 2.67 -11.84 -7.96
C GLY A 62 2.25 -12.55 -9.26
N ARG A 63 0.93 -12.58 -9.57
CA ARG A 63 0.40 -13.13 -10.82
C ARG A 63 0.27 -12.10 -11.96
N SER A 64 0.35 -10.80 -11.65
CA SER A 64 0.05 -9.69 -12.58
C SER A 64 1.26 -9.03 -13.25
N ARG A 65 2.48 -9.61 -13.10
CA ARG A 65 3.73 -9.18 -13.76
C ARG A 65 4.01 -7.66 -13.76
N GLY A 66 3.83 -6.95 -12.65
CA GLY A 66 4.36 -5.59 -12.59
C GLY A 66 3.53 -4.52 -13.29
N LEU A 67 2.27 -4.77 -13.65
CA LEU A 67 1.47 -3.84 -14.46
C LEU A 67 0.63 -2.83 -13.63
N GLY A 68 0.80 -2.74 -12.31
CA GLY A 68 -0.10 -1.93 -11.49
C GLY A 68 0.52 -1.36 -10.21
N PHE A 69 -0.12 -1.67 -9.08
CA PHE A 69 0.18 -1.12 -7.74
C PHE A 69 1.65 -1.27 -7.30
N ASP A 70 2.33 -2.29 -7.82
CA ASP A 70 3.73 -2.61 -7.56
C ASP A 70 4.74 -1.70 -8.28
N LYS A 71 4.30 -0.86 -9.23
CA LYS A 71 5.17 0.15 -9.88
C LYS A 71 5.41 1.38 -9.03
N THR A 72 4.42 1.78 -8.22
CA THR A 72 4.43 3.06 -7.49
C THR A 72 4.54 2.89 -5.98
N HIS A 73 4.55 1.66 -5.48
CA HIS A 73 4.70 1.34 -4.07
C HIS A 73 5.73 0.24 -3.87
N PRO A 74 6.46 0.20 -2.72
CA PRO A 74 7.25 -0.95 -2.32
C PRO A 74 6.39 -2.22 -2.24
N SER A 75 7.05 -3.39 -2.28
CA SER A 75 6.34 -4.67 -2.23
C SER A 75 5.43 -4.80 -1.00
N ALA A 76 4.29 -5.45 -1.19
CA ALA A 76 3.30 -5.68 -0.13
C ALA A 76 3.93 -6.40 1.08
N LYS A 77 4.80 -7.38 0.83
CA LYS A 77 5.61 -8.05 1.86
C LYS A 77 6.45 -7.06 2.68
N SER A 78 7.20 -6.16 2.03
CA SER A 78 8.06 -5.20 2.72
C SER A 78 7.25 -4.26 3.63
N ARG A 79 6.09 -3.79 3.16
CA ARG A 79 5.16 -2.98 3.96
C ARG A 79 4.60 -3.75 5.16
N ALA A 80 4.19 -5.00 4.95
CA ALA A 80 3.70 -5.86 6.02
C ALA A 80 4.76 -6.07 7.11
N ASP A 81 6.02 -6.31 6.72
CA ASP A 81 7.14 -6.48 7.65
C ASP A 81 7.39 -5.21 8.49
N GLY A 82 7.27 -4.02 7.89
CA GLY A 82 7.37 -2.74 8.60
C GLY A 82 6.23 -2.52 9.61
N LEU A 83 5.01 -2.89 9.23
CA LEU A 83 3.81 -2.71 10.05
C LEU A 83 3.72 -3.66 11.24
N ARG A 84 4.35 -4.83 11.19
CA ARG A 84 4.35 -5.81 12.32
C ARG A 84 4.84 -5.22 13.64
N LYS A 85 5.64 -4.15 13.61
CA LYS A 85 6.15 -3.47 14.81
C LYS A 85 5.12 -2.52 15.45
N ILE A 86 4.06 -2.16 14.72
CA ILE A 86 3.12 -1.10 15.11
C ILE A 86 1.72 -1.66 15.40
N VAL A 87 1.30 -2.70 14.67
CA VAL A 87 0.00 -3.36 14.87
C VAL A 87 -0.02 -4.09 16.21
N ARG A 88 -1.18 -4.06 16.88
CA ARG A 88 -1.35 -4.64 18.22
C ARG A 88 -2.50 -5.63 18.30
N ASP A 89 -3.15 -5.92 17.18
CA ASP A 89 -4.37 -6.73 17.11
C ASP A 89 -5.51 -6.12 17.94
N THR A 90 -5.61 -4.79 17.89
CA THR A 90 -6.59 -4.04 18.67
C THR A 90 -7.88 -3.88 17.89
N GLY A 91 -9.01 -4.17 18.52
CA GLY A 91 -10.35 -3.94 17.99
C GLY A 91 -11.19 -5.22 17.96
N PRO A 92 -12.52 -5.11 18.07
CA PRO A 92 -13.40 -6.26 17.95
C PRO A 92 -13.39 -6.81 16.52
N VAL A 93 -13.63 -8.11 16.38
CA VAL A 93 -13.97 -8.70 15.07
C VAL A 93 -15.19 -7.96 14.52
N ALA A 94 -15.22 -7.73 13.20
CA ALA A 94 -16.26 -6.94 12.56
C ALA A 94 -17.66 -7.45 12.92
N ASP A 95 -18.52 -6.52 13.30
CA ASP A 95 -19.95 -6.76 13.57
C ASP A 95 -20.64 -7.44 12.36
N GLU A 96 -21.54 -8.37 12.64
CA GLU A 96 -22.24 -9.16 11.63
C GLU A 96 -23.03 -8.30 10.63
N VAL A 97 -23.67 -7.22 11.09
CA VAL A 97 -24.39 -6.27 10.23
C VAL A 97 -23.43 -5.59 9.26
N ARG A 98 -22.24 -5.22 9.74
CA ARG A 98 -21.19 -4.61 8.92
C ARG A 98 -20.65 -5.59 7.90
N ARG A 99 -20.45 -6.85 8.28
CA ARG A 99 -20.05 -7.94 7.38
C ARG A 99 -21.09 -8.13 6.27
N GLN A 100 -22.38 -8.16 6.62
CA GLN A 100 -23.47 -8.31 5.65
C GLN A 100 -23.53 -7.13 4.67
N ARG A 101 -23.36 -5.89 5.14
CA ARG A 101 -23.29 -4.71 4.26
C ARG A 101 -22.13 -4.83 3.27
N PHE A 102 -20.96 -5.26 3.72
CA PHE A 102 -19.80 -5.47 2.85
C PHE A 102 -20.08 -6.56 1.80
N VAL A 103 -20.61 -7.71 2.21
CA VAL A 103 -20.95 -8.80 1.29
C VAL A 103 -21.93 -8.29 0.23
N ASN A 104 -23.04 -7.67 0.64
CA ASN A 104 -24.04 -7.15 -0.29
C ASN A 104 -23.46 -6.14 -1.29
N ALA A 105 -22.54 -5.27 -0.85
CA ALA A 105 -21.88 -4.31 -1.72
C ALA A 105 -20.90 -4.97 -2.71
N MET A 106 -20.26 -6.07 -2.32
CA MET A 106 -19.28 -6.77 -3.17
C MET A 106 -19.90 -7.85 -4.07
N MET A 107 -21.12 -8.34 -3.77
CA MET A 107 -21.80 -9.36 -4.57
C MET A 107 -21.87 -9.00 -6.07
N PRO A 108 -22.22 -7.77 -6.49
CA PRO A 108 -22.23 -7.41 -7.92
C PRO A 108 -20.84 -7.45 -8.56
N VAL A 109 -19.79 -7.10 -7.81
CA VAL A 109 -18.40 -7.09 -8.30
C VAL A 109 -17.88 -8.51 -8.49
N ILE A 110 -18.24 -9.42 -7.59
CA ILE A 110 -17.82 -10.82 -7.64
C ILE A 110 -18.64 -11.61 -8.67
N ALA A 111 -19.94 -11.34 -8.79
CA ALA A 111 -20.82 -12.03 -9.74
C ALA A 111 -20.61 -11.58 -11.20
N GLY A 112 -20.01 -10.41 -11.42
CA GLY A 112 -19.61 -9.92 -12.74
C GLY A 112 -18.21 -10.36 -13.19
N GLN A 113 -17.54 -11.23 -12.42
CA GLN A 113 -16.25 -11.84 -12.75
C GLN A 113 -16.42 -13.29 -13.23
#